data_AF-A0A4Y6IBA4-F1
#
_entry.id   AF-A0A4Y6IBA4-F1
#
_cell.length_a   1.000
_cell.length_b   1.000
_cell.length_c   1.000
_cell.angle_alpha   90.00
_cell.angle_beta   90.00
_cell.angle_gamma   90.00
#
_symmetry.space_group_name_H-M   'P 1'
#
loop_
_entity.id
_entity.type
_entity.pdbx_description
1 polymer ?
#
loop_
_entity_poly.entity_id
_entity_poly.type
_entity_poly.pdbx_seq_one_letter_code
_entity_poly.pdbx_strand_id
1 'polypeptide(L)'
;MRVIVPISVIVCCKPFLVNEQPLTVVVNHFKSKGSGCLEDWLSFEESKDPADMQGKCNEFRVSAATVLGEAVKQIEGDVLVIGDLNAYGMEDPLLVLTDYDAKHSQRDIVTASHTTLGANTFEEQGRIIDKGYGLINLNTKFHGQGTYSYSYNGELGNLDHALGNTSVAARVIAVEDWHINASESNLFEYGTKYTGDLVKSENAFSASDHDPVIIALEYPDSSDDGSSGGSLGIFSLVLLGLLGFRRGSKNNSHS
;
A
#
# COMPACT_ATOMS: atom_id res chain seq x y z
N MET A 1 29.31 16.81 9.36
CA MET A 1 29.02 16.17 8.06
C MET A 1 27.52 16.28 7.85
N ARG A 2 27.03 17.10 6.91
CA ARG A 2 25.59 17.21 6.63
C ARG A 2 25.21 16.01 5.76
N VAL A 3 24.50 15.04 6.32
CA VAL A 3 23.91 13.94 5.55
C VAL A 3 22.60 14.46 4.99
N ILE A 4 22.64 15.08 3.80
CA ILE A 4 21.41 15.44 3.08
C ILE A 4 20.88 14.14 2.46
N VAL A 5 19.72 13.67 2.91
CA VAL A 5 19.05 12.52 2.29
C VAL A 5 18.17 13.07 1.17
N PRO A 6 18.48 12.80 -0.11
CA PRO A 6 17.61 13.24 -1.20
C PRO A 6 16.29 12.47 -1.12
N ILE A 7 15.15 13.17 -1.19
CA ILE A 7 13.85 12.52 -1.39
C ILE A 7 13.89 11.83 -2.74
N SER A 8 14.22 10.54 -2.72
CA SER A 8 14.23 9.68 -3.90
C SER A 8 12.83 9.13 -4.10
N VAL A 9 11.88 10.03 -4.38
CA VAL A 9 10.53 9.65 -4.79
C VAL A 9 10.51 9.68 -6.31
N ILE A 10 10.68 8.53 -6.93
CA ILE A 10 10.41 8.38 -8.36
C ILE A 10 8.89 8.28 -8.47
N VAL A 11 8.23 9.39 -8.76
CA VAL A 11 6.82 9.36 -9.16
C VAL A 11 6.77 8.87 -10.61
N CYS A 12 6.76 7.54 -10.81
CA CYS A 12 6.50 6.98 -12.12
C CYS A 12 5.00 6.94 -12.35
N CYS A 13 4.46 7.95 -13.05
CA CYS A 13 3.09 7.93 -13.54
C CYS A 13 3.06 7.31 -14.93
N LYS A 14 2.32 6.23 -15.12
CA LYS A 14 2.01 5.71 -16.45
C LYS A 14 0.52 5.83 -16.71
N PRO A 15 0.09 6.67 -17.67
CA PRO A 15 -1.29 6.69 -18.11
C PRO A 15 -1.58 5.50 -19.02
N PHE A 16 -2.74 4.91 -18.83
CA PHE A 16 -3.34 3.85 -19.62
C PHE A 16 -4.73 4.31 -20.08
N LEU A 17 -5.16 3.83 -21.24
CA LEU A 17 -6.55 3.91 -21.64
C LEU A 17 -7.15 2.51 -21.49
N VAL A 18 -8.13 2.37 -20.60
CA VAL A 18 -8.92 1.15 -20.43
C VAL A 18 -10.32 1.48 -20.89
N ASN A 19 -10.75 0.91 -22.02
CA ASN A 19 -12.04 1.24 -22.65
C ASN A 19 -12.24 2.76 -22.82
N GLU A 20 -11.21 3.43 -23.38
CA GLU A 20 -11.14 4.88 -23.63
C GLU A 20 -11.19 5.77 -22.37
N GLN A 21 -11.15 5.18 -21.17
CA GLN A 21 -11.10 5.90 -19.91
C GLN A 21 -9.67 5.95 -19.37
N PRO A 22 -9.18 7.12 -18.92
CA PRO A 22 -7.82 7.29 -18.45
C PRO A 22 -7.62 6.71 -17.05
N LEU A 23 -6.65 5.81 -16.92
CA LEU A 23 -6.12 5.28 -15.66
C LEU A 23 -4.64 5.64 -15.54
N THR A 24 -4.27 6.39 -14.51
CA THR A 24 -2.88 6.63 -14.16
C THR A 24 -2.48 5.75 -13.00
N VAL A 25 -1.50 4.88 -13.23
CA VAL A 25 -0.88 4.08 -12.18
C VAL A 25 0.40 4.76 -11.74
N VAL A 26 0.53 4.98 -10.43
CA VAL A 26 1.67 5.61 -9.77
C VAL A 26 2.31 4.59 -8.85
N VAL A 27 3.50 4.10 -9.23
CA VAL A 27 4.22 3.09 -8.45
C VAL A 27 5.26 3.79 -7.59
N ASN A 28 5.26 3.53 -6.29
CA ASN A 28 6.21 4.14 -5.35
C ASN A 28 6.81 3.12 -4.37
N HIS A 29 7.98 3.45 -3.86
CA HIS A 29 8.64 2.69 -2.81
C HIS A 29 9.29 3.69 -1.85
N PHE A 30 8.75 3.85 -0.64
CA PHE A 30 9.24 4.82 0.33
C PHE A 30 10.43 4.30 1.12
N LYS A 31 11.13 5.22 1.79
CA LYS A 31 12.31 4.93 2.58
C LYS A 31 12.02 3.88 3.66
N SER A 32 12.77 2.76 3.63
CA SER A 32 12.67 1.70 4.65
C SER A 32 12.93 2.17 6.08
N LYS A 33 12.19 1.57 7.03
CA LYS A 33 12.27 1.78 8.49
C LYS A 33 13.55 1.23 9.13
N GLY A 34 14.30 0.39 8.42
CA GLY A 34 15.46 -0.35 8.96
C GLY A 34 16.78 0.41 8.98
N SER A 35 16.87 1.57 8.33
CA SER A 35 18.08 2.41 8.33
C SER A 35 17.76 3.84 8.72
N GLY A 36 18.71 4.53 9.35
CA GLY A 36 18.49 5.91 9.82
C GLY A 36 18.49 6.95 8.70
N CYS A 37 17.81 8.06 8.99
CA CYS A 37 17.82 9.31 8.24
C CYS A 37 18.43 10.44 9.09
N LEU A 38 18.51 11.66 8.52
CA LEU A 38 19.17 12.78 9.19
C LEU A 38 18.46 13.19 10.49
N GLU A 39 17.13 13.18 10.47
CA GLU A 39 16.28 13.51 11.60
C GLU A 39 16.51 12.58 12.80
N ASP A 40 16.71 11.28 12.54
CA ASP A 40 17.02 10.28 13.58
C ASP A 40 18.41 10.53 14.21
N TRP A 41 19.32 11.16 13.45
CA TRP A 41 20.67 11.50 13.93
C TRP A 41 20.66 12.79 14.76
N LEU A 42 19.84 13.77 14.37
CA LEU A 42 19.71 15.05 15.08
C LEU A 42 19.00 14.91 16.43
N SER A 43 18.10 13.93 16.58
CA SER A 43 17.43 13.61 17.83
C SER A 43 18.29 12.80 18.82
N PHE A 44 19.50 12.37 18.43
CA PHE A 44 20.38 11.44 19.18
C PHE A 44 19.72 10.06 19.46
N GLU A 45 18.69 9.68 18.70
CA GLU A 45 17.93 8.43 18.85
C GLU A 45 18.43 7.30 17.93
N GLU A 46 19.74 7.25 17.67
CA GLU A 46 20.33 6.33 16.67
C GLU A 46 20.10 4.84 16.96
N SER A 47 19.96 4.48 18.24
CA SER A 47 19.89 3.10 18.75
C SER A 47 18.52 2.66 19.27
N LYS A 48 17.51 3.54 19.24
CA LYS A 48 16.15 3.25 19.72
C LYS A 48 15.14 3.60 18.64
N ASP A 49 14.04 2.86 18.61
CA ASP A 49 12.89 3.25 17.80
C ASP A 49 12.41 4.63 18.28
N PRO A 50 12.10 5.59 17.38
CA PRO A 50 11.62 6.89 17.79
C PRO A 50 10.40 6.77 18.72
N ALA A 51 10.22 7.73 19.62
CA ALA A 51 9.19 7.66 20.66
C ALA A 51 7.74 7.53 20.11
N ASP A 52 7.54 7.79 18.82
CA ASP A 52 6.27 7.63 18.12
C ASP A 52 5.95 6.17 17.72
N MET A 53 6.92 5.26 17.85
CA MET A 53 6.84 3.84 17.47
C MET A 53 6.51 3.59 15.98
N GLN A 54 6.78 4.57 15.12
CA GLN A 54 6.49 4.48 13.69
C GLN A 54 7.70 4.06 12.87
N GLY A 55 8.84 3.73 13.49
CA GLY A 55 10.09 3.40 12.79
C GLY A 55 10.90 4.63 12.38
N LYS A 56 12.19 4.38 12.09
CA LYS A 56 13.13 5.40 11.58
C LYS A 56 12.61 6.06 10.30
N CYS A 57 13.14 7.25 10.00
CA CYS A 57 12.80 8.01 8.79
C CYS A 57 11.31 8.35 8.64
N ASN A 58 10.53 8.44 9.73
CA ASN A 58 9.10 8.72 9.63
C ASN A 58 8.82 10.09 8.99
N GLU A 59 9.47 11.15 9.47
CA GLU A 59 9.32 12.50 8.91
C GLU A 59 9.75 12.56 7.43
N PHE A 60 10.79 11.80 7.05
CA PHE A 60 11.21 11.72 5.66
C PHE A 60 10.19 10.99 4.78
N ARG A 61 9.55 9.93 5.29
CA ARG A 61 8.40 9.30 4.64
C ARG A 61 7.22 10.26 4.54
N VAL A 62 6.99 11.13 5.53
CA VAL A 62 5.97 12.20 5.46
C VAL A 62 6.29 13.21 4.36
N SER A 63 7.56 13.61 4.20
CA SER A 63 7.99 14.45 3.08
C SER A 63 7.73 13.76 1.73
N ALA A 64 8.05 12.47 1.62
CA ALA A 64 7.79 11.68 0.42
C ALA A 64 6.29 11.57 0.09
N ALA A 65 5.46 11.27 1.10
CA ALA A 65 4.00 11.25 1.02
C ALA A 65 3.44 12.59 0.53
N THR A 66 3.97 13.69 1.06
CA THR A 66 3.57 15.03 0.67
C THR A 66 3.87 15.33 -0.80
N VAL A 67 5.07 15.00 -1.26
CA VAL A 67 5.47 15.19 -2.67
C VAL A 67 4.61 14.35 -3.61
N LEU A 68 4.37 13.09 -3.24
CA LEU A 68 3.50 12.20 -3.99
C LEU A 68 2.07 12.73 -4.05
N GLY A 69 1.52 13.17 -2.91
CA GLY A 69 0.19 13.75 -2.80
C GLY A 69 0.00 14.98 -3.69
N GLU A 70 0.94 15.92 -3.69
CA GLU A 70 0.89 17.08 -4.59
C GLU A 70 0.93 16.66 -6.06
N ALA A 71 1.77 15.68 -6.41
CA ALA A 71 1.89 15.20 -7.78
C ALA A 71 0.58 14.57 -8.28
N VAL A 72 -0.03 13.69 -7.49
CA VAL A 72 -1.26 12.98 -7.91
C VAL A 72 -2.49 13.85 -7.91
N LYS A 73 -2.54 14.90 -7.08
CA LYS A 73 -3.63 15.87 -7.03
C LYS A 73 -3.82 16.61 -8.36
N GLN A 74 -2.77 16.73 -9.17
CA GLN A 74 -2.81 17.40 -10.48
C GLN A 74 -3.22 16.46 -11.63
N ILE A 75 -3.40 15.17 -11.36
CA ILE A 75 -3.70 14.16 -12.38
C ILE A 75 -5.21 14.04 -12.54
N GLU A 76 -5.68 14.21 -13.77
CA GLU A 76 -7.09 14.00 -14.13
C GLU A 76 -7.39 12.51 -14.36
N GLY A 77 -8.63 12.12 -14.14
CA GLY A 77 -9.10 10.75 -14.35
C GLY A 77 -8.83 9.83 -13.15
N ASP A 78 -8.74 8.54 -13.42
CA ASP A 78 -8.54 7.53 -12.39
C ASP A 78 -7.08 7.49 -11.97
N VAL A 79 -6.81 7.61 -10.67
CA VAL A 79 -5.43 7.61 -10.14
C VAL A 79 -5.30 6.53 -9.10
N LEU A 80 -4.44 5.56 -9.41
CA LEU A 80 -4.10 4.44 -8.55
C LEU A 80 -2.63 4.55 -8.10
N VAL A 81 -2.41 4.73 -6.81
CA VAL A 81 -1.08 4.69 -6.18
C VAL A 81 -0.87 3.31 -5.58
N ILE A 82 0.22 2.64 -5.95
CA ILE A 82 0.58 1.30 -5.45
C ILE A 82 2.04 1.20 -5.06
N GLY A 83 2.33 0.30 -4.10
CA GLY A 83 3.68 -0.15 -3.77
C GLY A 83 3.98 -0.13 -2.29
N ASP A 84 5.24 -0.41 -1.94
CA ASP A 84 5.74 -0.46 -0.57
C ASP A 84 5.98 0.96 -0.04
N LEU A 85 5.00 1.49 0.70
CA LEU A 85 5.12 2.81 1.32
C LEU A 85 5.88 2.76 2.65
N ASN A 86 6.41 1.60 3.01
CA ASN A 86 7.21 1.35 4.21
C ASN A 86 6.57 1.92 5.47
N ALA A 87 5.24 1.88 5.55
CA ALA A 87 4.48 2.45 6.63
C ALA A 87 3.14 1.72 6.81
N TYR A 88 2.67 1.57 8.04
CA TYR A 88 1.36 0.98 8.29
C TYR A 88 0.24 1.99 8.00
N GLY A 89 -0.99 1.49 7.80
CA GLY A 89 -2.15 2.30 7.37
C GLY A 89 -2.47 3.51 8.25
N MET A 90 -2.14 3.45 9.55
CA MET A 90 -2.36 4.53 10.52
C MET A 90 -1.09 5.33 10.85
N GLU A 91 0.02 5.07 10.16
CA GLU A 91 1.24 5.86 10.31
C GLU A 91 1.16 7.16 9.49
N ASP A 92 1.91 8.17 9.93
CA ASP A 92 1.89 9.52 9.38
C ASP A 92 1.92 9.63 7.85
N PRO A 93 2.85 8.96 7.12
CA PRO A 93 2.88 9.06 5.67
C PRO A 93 1.59 8.55 5.00
N LEU A 94 0.91 7.55 5.59
CA LEU A 94 -0.37 7.06 5.07
C LEU A 94 -1.51 8.01 5.42
N LEU A 95 -1.54 8.53 6.65
CA LEU A 95 -2.51 9.53 7.04
C LEU A 95 -2.42 10.78 6.15
N VAL A 96 -1.20 11.23 5.83
CA VAL A 96 -0.94 12.34 4.91
C VAL A 96 -1.53 12.06 3.52
N LEU A 97 -1.34 10.86 2.96
CA LEU A 97 -1.91 10.51 1.65
C LEU A 97 -3.44 10.39 1.69
N THR A 98 -4.00 10.03 2.84
CA THR A 98 -5.42 9.73 3.04
C THR A 98 -6.15 10.88 3.73
N ASP A 99 -6.76 10.68 4.89
CA ASP A 99 -7.79 11.56 5.45
C ASP A 99 -7.34 12.36 6.68
N TYR A 100 -6.04 12.57 6.86
CA TYR A 100 -5.52 13.36 7.97
C TYR A 100 -6.17 14.75 8.07
N ASP A 101 -6.51 15.16 9.29
CA ASP A 101 -6.99 16.49 9.63
C ASP A 101 -6.43 16.88 11.00
N ALA A 102 -5.55 17.88 11.02
CA ALA A 102 -4.91 18.37 12.24
C ALA A 102 -5.92 18.81 13.32
N LYS A 103 -7.13 19.23 12.93
CA LYS A 103 -8.19 19.63 13.88
C LYS A 103 -8.78 18.47 14.67
N HIS A 104 -8.67 17.26 14.13
CA HIS A 104 -9.21 16.04 14.71
C HIS A 104 -8.12 15.07 15.16
N SER A 105 -6.85 15.45 15.02
CA SER A 105 -5.70 14.67 15.46
C SER A 105 -5.26 15.06 16.86
N GLN A 106 -4.67 14.10 17.58
CA GLN A 106 -4.05 14.33 18.89
C GLN A 106 -2.58 14.76 18.79
N ARG A 107 -1.98 14.64 17.60
CA ARG A 107 -0.58 14.96 17.34
C ARG A 107 -0.40 15.63 15.98
N ASP A 108 0.60 16.50 15.90
CA ASP A 108 1.02 17.12 14.66
C ASP A 108 1.83 16.13 13.82
N ILE A 109 1.54 16.08 12.53
CA ILE A 109 2.38 15.39 11.54
C ILE A 109 3.35 16.40 10.95
N VAL A 110 4.63 16.05 10.91
CA VAL A 110 5.70 16.94 10.42
C VAL A 110 6.54 16.28 9.33
N THR A 111 6.98 17.08 8.38
CA THR A 111 7.93 16.68 7.33
C THR A 111 9.38 16.80 7.81
N ALA A 112 10.29 16.07 7.18
CA ALA A 112 11.72 16.13 7.50
C ALA A 112 12.38 17.43 7.01
N SER A 113 13.25 17.97 7.86
CA SER A 113 14.14 19.08 7.53
C SER A 113 15.29 18.69 6.59
N HIS A 114 15.91 19.68 5.95
CA HIS A 114 17.07 19.52 5.05
C HIS A 114 16.88 18.50 3.92
N THR A 115 15.68 18.45 3.35
CA THR A 115 15.33 17.55 2.24
C THR A 115 15.46 18.22 0.89
N THR A 116 15.70 17.43 -0.17
CA THR A 116 15.81 17.92 -1.55
C THR A 116 14.95 17.09 -2.51
N LEU A 117 14.49 17.74 -3.58
CA LEU A 117 13.88 17.12 -4.75
C LEU A 117 14.77 17.35 -5.97
N GLY A 118 15.45 16.28 -6.40
CA GLY A 118 16.51 16.40 -7.40
C GLY A 118 17.60 17.36 -6.91
N ALA A 119 17.88 18.40 -7.69
CA ALA A 119 18.86 19.42 -7.34
C ALA A 119 18.32 20.56 -6.46
N ASN A 120 17.00 20.62 -6.25
CA ASN A 120 16.35 21.73 -5.55
C ASN A 120 16.10 21.39 -4.09
N THR A 121 16.31 22.34 -3.20
CA THR A 121 15.86 22.23 -1.81
C THR A 121 14.35 22.11 -1.77
N PHE A 122 13.86 21.06 -1.11
CA PHE A 122 12.44 20.90 -0.83
C PHE A 122 12.10 21.62 0.48
N GLU A 123 12.82 21.28 1.55
CA GLU A 123 12.66 21.92 2.85
C GLU A 123 14.00 22.11 3.56
N GLU A 124 14.27 23.34 4.01
CA GLU A 124 15.38 23.59 4.93
C GLU A 124 15.00 23.29 6.37
N GLN A 125 13.76 23.61 6.74
CA GLN A 125 13.13 23.28 8.01
C GLN A 125 11.86 22.47 7.73
N GLY A 126 11.62 21.43 8.51
CA GLY A 126 10.37 20.67 8.43
C GLY A 126 9.16 21.56 8.73
N ARG A 127 7.99 21.16 8.24
CA ARG A 127 6.73 21.89 8.43
C ARG A 127 5.64 20.97 8.97
N ILE A 128 4.67 21.57 9.66
CA ILE A 128 3.46 20.88 10.09
C ILE A 128 2.55 20.67 8.87
N ILE A 129 1.97 19.49 8.77
CA ILE A 129 0.90 19.17 7.83
C ILE A 129 -0.44 19.48 8.48
N ASP A 130 -1.31 20.20 7.76
CA ASP A 130 -2.66 20.55 8.24
C ASP A 130 -3.71 19.51 7.81
N LYS A 131 -3.58 18.97 6.59
CA LYS A 131 -4.58 18.12 5.96
C LYS A 131 -3.95 17.11 5.00
N GLY A 132 -4.52 15.92 4.94
CA GLY A 132 -4.17 14.89 3.97
C GLY A 132 -4.75 15.12 2.56
N TYR A 133 -4.31 14.29 1.60
CA TYR A 133 -4.63 14.40 0.18
C TYR A 133 -5.96 13.75 -0.23
N GLY A 134 -6.60 13.01 0.67
CA GLY A 134 -7.92 12.42 0.49
C GLY A 134 -7.94 11.18 -0.39
N LEU A 135 -6.80 10.51 -0.59
CA LEU A 135 -6.81 9.19 -1.24
C LEU A 135 -7.50 8.18 -0.33
N ILE A 136 -8.12 7.19 -0.96
CA ILE A 136 -8.85 6.12 -0.30
C ILE A 136 -7.94 4.89 -0.25
N ASN A 137 -7.66 4.38 0.94
CA ASN A 137 -7.02 3.07 1.09
C ASN A 137 -8.01 1.98 0.64
N LEU A 138 -7.71 1.32 -0.48
CA LEU A 138 -8.61 0.38 -1.13
C LEU A 138 -8.76 -0.91 -0.31
N ASN A 139 -7.68 -1.40 0.32
CA ASN A 139 -7.76 -2.56 1.22
C ASN A 139 -8.70 -2.28 2.38
N THR A 140 -8.54 -1.14 3.07
CA THR A 140 -9.41 -0.75 4.19
C THR A 140 -10.86 -0.56 3.75
N LYS A 141 -11.09 -0.03 2.54
CA LYS A 141 -12.44 0.14 1.98
C LYS A 141 -13.14 -1.21 1.73
N PHE A 142 -12.41 -2.22 1.25
CA PHE A 142 -13.00 -3.50 0.83
C PHE A 142 -13.09 -4.55 1.95
N HIS A 143 -12.09 -4.63 2.80
CA HIS A 143 -12.08 -5.59 3.91
C HIS A 143 -12.66 -4.99 5.20
N GLY A 144 -12.75 -3.66 5.29
CA GLY A 144 -13.19 -2.93 6.47
C GLY A 144 -12.02 -2.60 7.41
N GLN A 145 -12.26 -1.70 8.37
CA GLN A 145 -11.22 -1.30 9.34
C GLN A 145 -10.85 -2.40 10.34
N GLY A 146 -11.62 -3.50 10.40
CA GLY A 146 -11.48 -4.56 11.40
C GLY A 146 -10.88 -5.89 10.89
N THR A 147 -10.53 -6.00 9.61
CA THR A 147 -9.91 -7.19 9.00
C THR A 147 -8.40 -7.20 9.07
N TYR A 148 -7.78 -6.06 9.37
CA TYR A 148 -6.49 -6.07 10.02
C TYR A 148 -6.77 -6.43 11.47
N SER A 149 -6.22 -7.54 11.94
CA SER A 149 -6.23 -7.89 13.36
C SER A 149 -5.70 -6.69 14.13
N TYR A 150 -6.63 -6.00 14.80
CA TYR A 150 -6.41 -4.88 15.68
C TYR A 150 -5.32 -5.26 16.67
N SER A 151 -4.11 -4.76 16.49
CA SER A 151 -3.14 -4.87 17.55
C SER A 151 -2.31 -3.58 17.64
N TYR A 152 -2.28 -3.09 18.86
CA TYR A 152 -2.15 -1.70 19.26
C TYR A 152 -0.78 -1.65 19.94
N ASN A 153 0.24 -1.21 19.19
CA ASN A 153 1.68 -1.04 19.53
C ASN A 153 2.65 -1.59 18.44
N GLY A 154 2.41 -1.31 17.16
CA GLY A 154 3.36 -1.66 16.07
C GLY A 154 3.17 -3.05 15.47
N GLU A 155 1.92 -3.46 15.28
CA GLU A 155 1.54 -4.87 15.35
C GLU A 155 0.73 -5.23 14.06
N LEU A 156 1.44 -5.81 13.07
CA LEU A 156 0.98 -6.46 11.82
C LEU A 156 -0.03 -5.71 10.92
N GLY A 157 0.50 -5.01 9.90
CA GLY A 157 -0.24 -4.53 8.73
C GLY A 157 0.61 -4.58 7.47
N ASN A 158 0.00 -4.50 6.29
CA ASN A 158 0.75 -4.45 5.03
C ASN A 158 1.51 -3.10 4.92
N LEU A 159 2.81 -3.15 4.57
CA LEU A 159 3.55 -1.94 4.14
C LEU A 159 3.27 -1.62 2.67
N ASP A 160 2.75 -2.61 1.94
CA ASP A 160 2.26 -2.50 0.58
C ASP A 160 0.84 -1.98 0.59
N HIS A 161 0.63 -0.88 -0.13
CA HIS A 161 -0.68 -0.21 -0.16
C HIS A 161 -1.19 -0.06 -1.58
N ALA A 162 -2.52 -0.06 -1.67
CA ALA A 162 -3.28 0.40 -2.82
C ALA A 162 -4.14 1.60 -2.42
N LEU A 163 -3.78 2.79 -2.88
CA LEU A 163 -4.52 4.02 -2.62
C LEU A 163 -5.12 4.54 -3.92
N GLY A 164 -6.40 4.93 -3.90
CA GLY A 164 -7.10 5.44 -5.06
C GLY A 164 -7.74 6.79 -4.82
N ASN A 165 -7.81 7.65 -5.83
CA ASN A 165 -8.75 8.77 -5.77
C ASN A 165 -10.21 8.27 -5.84
N THR A 166 -11.19 9.15 -5.60
CA THR A 166 -12.61 8.78 -5.58
C THR A 166 -13.07 8.10 -6.88
N SER A 167 -12.51 8.50 -8.04
CA SER A 167 -12.93 7.97 -9.33
C SER A 167 -12.44 6.52 -9.55
N VAL A 168 -11.15 6.21 -9.31
CA VAL A 168 -10.69 4.82 -9.41
C VAL A 168 -11.31 3.95 -8.33
N ALA A 169 -11.55 4.49 -7.13
CA ALA A 169 -12.19 3.76 -6.04
C ALA A 169 -13.65 3.37 -6.34
N ALA A 170 -14.28 3.96 -7.36
CA ALA A 170 -15.59 3.56 -7.87
C ALA A 170 -15.49 2.47 -8.96
N ARG A 171 -14.29 2.23 -9.51
CA ARG A 171 -13.99 1.15 -10.47
C ARG A 171 -13.59 -0.16 -9.80
N VAL A 172 -13.16 -0.11 -8.54
CA VAL A 172 -12.70 -1.31 -7.82
C VAL A 172 -13.89 -2.24 -7.59
N ILE A 173 -13.71 -3.52 -7.93
CA ILE A 173 -14.70 -4.59 -7.69
C ILE A 173 -14.21 -5.62 -6.69
N ALA A 174 -12.89 -5.77 -6.53
CA ALA A 174 -12.29 -6.61 -5.51
C ALA A 174 -10.87 -6.11 -5.17
N VAL A 175 -10.47 -6.34 -3.92
CA VAL A 175 -9.10 -6.22 -3.42
C VAL A 175 -8.81 -7.50 -2.64
N GLU A 176 -7.61 -8.04 -2.76
CA GLU A 176 -7.17 -9.22 -2.01
C GLU A 176 -5.70 -9.08 -1.62
N ASP A 177 -5.38 -9.38 -0.36
CA ASP A 177 -4.01 -9.57 0.10
C ASP A 177 -3.62 -11.03 -0.11
N TRP A 178 -2.73 -11.28 -1.07
CA TRP A 178 -2.36 -12.65 -1.42
C TRP A 178 -1.32 -13.19 -0.43
N HIS A 179 -1.79 -13.86 0.61
CA HIS A 179 -0.98 -14.40 1.70
C HIS A 179 -0.07 -15.58 1.31
N ILE A 180 0.98 -15.30 0.54
CA ILE A 180 1.98 -16.29 0.09
C ILE A 180 3.37 -16.07 0.72
N ASN A 181 3.58 -14.95 1.42
CA ASN A 181 4.90 -14.51 1.88
C ASN A 181 4.91 -14.13 3.36
N ALA A 182 3.93 -13.36 3.87
CA ALA A 182 4.00 -12.70 5.18
C ALA A 182 3.90 -13.65 6.40
N SER A 183 3.63 -14.94 6.19
CA SER A 183 3.55 -15.96 7.24
C SER A 183 4.66 -17.01 7.19
N GLU A 184 5.57 -16.93 6.22
CA GLU A 184 6.66 -17.88 6.09
C GLU A 184 7.84 -17.52 6.99
N SER A 185 8.55 -18.55 7.48
CA SER A 185 9.72 -18.31 8.33
C SER A 185 10.79 -17.55 7.55
N ASN A 186 11.49 -16.64 8.24
CA ASN A 186 12.70 -15.98 7.74
C ASN A 186 13.81 -16.94 7.24
N LEU A 187 13.69 -18.25 7.55
CA LEU A 187 14.50 -19.33 6.99
C LEU A 187 14.28 -19.56 5.48
N PHE A 188 13.14 -19.13 4.93
CA PHE A 188 12.76 -19.32 3.52
C PHE A 188 12.74 -18.01 2.70
N GLU A 189 12.90 -16.85 3.35
CA GLU A 189 13.02 -15.53 2.71
C GLU A 189 14.09 -15.50 1.61
N TYR A 190 13.92 -14.64 0.60
CA TYR A 190 14.85 -14.49 -0.53
C TYR A 190 16.29 -14.12 -0.09
N GLY A 191 16.44 -13.37 1.00
CA GLY A 191 17.74 -12.94 1.51
C GLY A 191 18.60 -14.07 2.10
N THR A 192 19.92 -14.02 1.86
CA THR A 192 20.86 -15.00 2.43
C THR A 192 21.25 -14.71 3.89
N LYS A 193 20.89 -13.53 4.42
CA LYS A 193 21.29 -13.04 5.75
C LYS A 193 20.97 -14.02 6.88
N TYR A 194 19.83 -14.70 6.81
CA TYR A 194 19.37 -15.66 7.83
C TYR A 194 19.38 -17.12 7.34
N THR A 195 19.61 -17.34 6.04
CA THR A 195 19.33 -18.61 5.37
C THR A 195 20.59 -19.27 4.80
N GLY A 196 21.70 -18.54 4.66
CA GLY A 196 22.95 -19.06 4.12
C GLY A 196 22.75 -19.70 2.74
N ASP A 197 23.21 -20.95 2.59
CA ASP A 197 23.11 -21.75 1.36
C ASP A 197 21.87 -22.66 1.34
N LEU A 198 20.85 -22.42 2.18
CA LEU A 198 19.63 -23.23 2.17
C LEU A 198 18.91 -23.15 0.82
N VAL A 199 18.44 -24.32 0.36
CA VAL A 199 17.70 -24.45 -0.90
C VAL A 199 16.43 -23.60 -0.83
N LYS A 200 16.33 -22.65 -1.76
CA LYS A 200 15.14 -21.81 -1.93
C LYS A 200 14.06 -22.59 -2.65
N SER A 201 12.81 -22.33 -2.25
CA SER A 201 11.66 -22.86 -2.96
C SER A 201 11.58 -22.26 -4.36
N GLU A 202 11.20 -23.07 -5.36
CA GLU A 202 10.92 -22.61 -6.73
C GLU A 202 9.43 -22.29 -6.96
N ASN A 203 8.59 -22.44 -5.92
CA ASN A 203 7.17 -22.10 -5.98
C ASN A 203 6.93 -20.62 -5.61
N ALA A 204 5.67 -20.19 -5.60
CA ALA A 204 5.31 -18.80 -5.32
C ALA A 204 5.46 -18.39 -3.84
N PHE A 205 5.63 -19.34 -2.92
CA PHE A 205 5.74 -19.05 -1.49
C PHE A 205 7.14 -18.55 -1.13
N SER A 206 7.21 -17.56 -0.25
CA SER A 206 8.46 -16.88 0.15
C SER A 206 9.22 -16.22 -1.01
N ALA A 207 8.53 -15.90 -2.11
CA ALA A 207 9.11 -15.18 -3.25
C ALA A 207 9.37 -13.69 -2.94
N SER A 208 8.76 -13.17 -1.86
CA SER A 208 9.01 -11.85 -1.28
C SER A 208 8.94 -11.95 0.26
N ASP A 209 9.43 -10.95 0.96
CA ASP A 209 9.20 -10.73 2.41
C ASP A 209 7.86 -10.01 2.69
N HIS A 210 7.09 -9.72 1.64
CA HIS A 210 5.81 -9.02 1.65
C HIS A 210 4.71 -9.73 0.86
N ASP A 211 3.46 -9.66 1.30
CA ASP A 211 2.32 -10.19 0.56
C ASP A 211 1.92 -9.25 -0.61
N PRO A 212 1.72 -9.77 -1.82
CA PRO A 212 1.22 -8.96 -2.93
C PRO A 212 -0.22 -8.49 -2.69
N VAL A 213 -0.50 -7.23 -3.02
CA VAL A 213 -1.87 -6.70 -3.09
C VAL A 213 -2.41 -6.89 -4.51
N ILE A 214 -3.57 -7.53 -4.64
CA ILE A 214 -4.28 -7.73 -5.91
C ILE A 214 -5.50 -6.80 -5.95
N ILE A 215 -5.65 -6.07 -7.05
CA ILE A 215 -6.75 -5.12 -7.26
C ILE A 215 -7.44 -5.47 -8.57
N ALA A 216 -8.75 -5.66 -8.51
CA ALA A 216 -9.59 -5.85 -9.69
C ALA A 216 -10.37 -4.55 -9.97
N LEU A 217 -10.24 -4.04 -11.19
CA LEU A 217 -10.93 -2.84 -11.68
C LEU A 217 -11.89 -3.22 -12.81
N GLU A 218 -13.07 -2.59 -12.81
CA GLU A 218 -14.05 -2.70 -13.88
C GLU A 218 -14.19 -1.38 -14.63
N TYR A 219 -13.95 -1.44 -15.94
CA TYR A 219 -14.15 -0.34 -16.88
C TYR A 219 -15.21 -0.77 -17.90
N PRO A 220 -16.38 -0.11 -17.95
CA PRO A 220 -17.38 -0.44 -18.96
C PRO A 220 -16.87 -0.12 -20.36
N ASP A 221 -17.29 -0.91 -21.36
CA ASP A 221 -16.91 -0.69 -22.75
C ASP A 221 -17.42 0.67 -23.24
N SER A 222 -16.59 1.41 -23.99
CA SER A 222 -16.97 2.74 -24.49
C SER A 222 -18.05 2.71 -25.57
N SER A 223 -18.44 1.52 -26.04
CA SER A 223 -19.47 1.30 -27.04
C SER A 223 -20.89 1.15 -26.49
N ASP A 224 -21.10 1.24 -25.17
CA ASP A 224 -22.44 1.17 -24.58
C ASP A 224 -23.18 2.52 -24.71
N ASP A 225 -23.44 2.91 -25.97
CA ASP A 225 -24.44 3.89 -26.34
C ASP A 225 -25.84 3.30 -26.05
N GLY A 226 -26.24 3.31 -24.77
CA GLY A 226 -27.63 3.42 -24.31
C GLY A 226 -28.71 2.62 -25.03
N SER A 227 -28.43 1.41 -25.55
CA SER A 227 -29.46 0.58 -26.20
C SER A 227 -29.86 -0.56 -25.28
N SER A 228 -31.00 -0.37 -24.64
CA SER A 228 -31.78 -1.36 -23.89
C SER A 228 -31.71 -2.77 -24.52
N GLY A 229 -31.22 -3.76 -23.77
CA GLY A 229 -31.46 -5.16 -24.14
C GLY A 229 -30.62 -6.24 -23.44
N GLY A 230 -31.08 -6.71 -22.27
CA GLY A 230 -30.94 -8.14 -21.90
C GLY A 230 -29.88 -8.52 -20.86
N SER A 231 -30.32 -8.55 -19.59
CA SER A 231 -29.90 -9.45 -18.50
C SER A 231 -29.14 -10.72 -18.94
N LEU A 232 -27.80 -10.79 -18.79
CA LEU A 232 -27.05 -12.06 -18.77
C LEU A 232 -25.69 -12.03 -18.02
N GLY A 233 -25.43 -11.07 -17.13
CA GLY A 233 -24.12 -10.96 -16.43
C GLY A 233 -24.01 -11.60 -15.03
N ILE A 234 -25.12 -11.94 -14.37
CA ILE A 234 -25.12 -12.17 -12.90
C ILE A 234 -24.90 -13.64 -12.50
N PHE A 235 -24.71 -14.57 -13.45
CA PHE A 235 -24.67 -16.02 -13.13
C PHE A 235 -23.28 -16.69 -13.06
N SER A 236 -22.17 -15.99 -13.30
CA SER A 236 -20.85 -16.65 -13.42
C SER A 236 -19.97 -16.69 -12.16
N LEU A 237 -20.41 -16.14 -11.02
CA LEU A 237 -19.58 -16.05 -9.80
C LEU A 237 -20.07 -16.88 -8.59
N VAL A 238 -20.97 -17.85 -8.81
CA VAL A 238 -21.43 -18.77 -7.73
C VAL A 238 -20.75 -20.14 -7.77
N LEU A 239 -19.88 -20.44 -8.75
CA LEU A 239 -19.35 -21.80 -8.93
C LEU A 239 -17.98 -22.11 -8.26
N LEU A 240 -17.43 -21.22 -7.44
CA LEU A 240 -16.21 -21.52 -6.66
C LEU A 240 -16.46 -21.90 -5.19
N GLY A 241 -17.71 -21.97 -4.73
CA GLY A 241 -18.06 -22.24 -3.33
C GLY A 241 -18.48 -23.67 -2.96
N LEU A 242 -18.55 -24.64 -3.90
CA LEU A 242 -19.22 -25.92 -3.65
C LEU A 242 -18.40 -27.20 -3.90
N LEU A 243 -17.07 -27.12 -3.99
CA LEU A 243 -16.19 -28.28 -3.99
C LEU A 243 -15.47 -28.41 -2.64
N GLY A 244 -16.23 -28.65 -1.58
CA GLY A 244 -15.71 -28.87 -0.24
C GLY A 244 -16.64 -29.73 0.60
N PHE A 245 -16.24 -30.99 0.82
CA PHE A 245 -16.80 -31.96 1.76
C PHE A 245 -18.19 -32.56 1.47
N ARG A 246 -18.17 -33.72 0.78
CA ARG A 246 -19.12 -34.79 1.09
C ARG A 246 -18.39 -36.09 1.43
N ARG A 247 -18.25 -36.30 2.73
CA ARG A 247 -17.71 -37.50 3.38
C ARG A 247 -18.60 -38.69 3.00
N GLY A 248 -18.07 -39.61 2.21
CA GLY A 248 -18.78 -40.80 1.74
C GLY A 248 -19.00 -41.81 2.87
N SER A 249 -20.26 -42.15 3.13
CA SER A 249 -20.65 -43.31 3.92
C SER A 249 -21.90 -43.94 3.29
N LYS A 250 -21.72 -45.09 2.62
CA LYS A 250 -22.35 -46.38 2.96
C LYS A 250 -22.30 -47.40 1.81
N ASN A 251 -21.93 -48.62 2.24
CA ASN A 251 -22.47 -49.94 1.88
C ASN A 251 -22.29 -50.48 0.45
N ASN A 252 -21.40 -51.47 0.35
CA ASN A 252 -21.47 -52.52 -0.66
C ASN A 252 -22.39 -53.66 -0.16
N SER A 253 -23.36 -54.02 -0.99
CA SER A 253 -24.10 -55.28 -0.90
C SER A 253 -24.14 -55.97 -2.27
N HIS A 254 -24.07 -57.31 -2.21
CA HIS A 254 -24.20 -58.32 -3.26
C HIS A 254 -22.88 -58.68 -3.97
N SER A 255 -22.47 -59.95 -4.05
CA SER A 255 -23.17 -61.24 -3.97
C SER A 255 -22.32 -62.31 -3.28
#